data_AF-A0A367M901-F1
#
_entry.id   AF-A0A367M901-F1
#
_cell.length_a   1.000
_cell.length_b   1.000
_cell.length_c   1.000
_cell.angle_alpha   90.00
_cell.angle_beta   90.00
_cell.angle_gamma   90.00
#
_symmetry.space_group_name_H-M   'P 1'
#
loop_
_entity.id
_entity.type
_entity.pdbx_description
1 polymer ?
#
loop_
_entity_poly.entity_id
_entity_poly.type
_entity_poly.pdbx_seq_one_letter_code
_entity_poly.pdbx_strand_id
1 'polypeptide(L)'
;LTQLGFASEDSGVYRFMPPMHRFLDVCLSVQQDRNLSASLHADLPLQTPVLVDDGEIEPLMASDEELSEESEEDALARAIAEEHAQQEADA
;
A
#
# COMPACT_ATOMS: atom_id res chain seq x y z
N LEU A 1 -13.66 24.61 -9.48
CA LEU A 1 -14.44 23.67 -8.63
C LEU A 1 -15.86 23.47 -9.14
N THR A 2 -16.56 24.53 -9.53
CA THR A 2 -17.91 24.45 -10.14
C THR A 2 -17.93 23.70 -11.47
N GLN A 3 -17.04 24.06 -12.41
CA GLN A 3 -16.91 23.35 -13.70
C GLN A 3 -16.53 21.87 -13.57
N LEU A 4 -15.85 21.50 -12.48
CA LEU A 4 -15.47 20.12 -12.18
C LEU A 4 -16.56 19.33 -11.44
N GLY A 5 -17.70 19.96 -11.13
CA GLY A 5 -18.79 19.35 -10.35
C GLY A 5 -18.49 19.16 -8.86
N PHE A 6 -17.43 19.76 -8.35
CA PHE A 6 -17.02 19.67 -6.94
C PHE A 6 -17.69 20.69 -6.04
N ALA A 7 -18.17 21.80 -6.60
CA ALA A 7 -18.91 22.81 -5.86
C ALA A 7 -20.12 23.30 -6.66
N SER A 8 -21.19 23.66 -5.97
CA SER A 8 -22.25 24.50 -6.52
C SER A 8 -22.05 25.93 -6.03
N GLU A 9 -22.26 26.90 -6.90
CA GLU A 9 -22.30 28.32 -6.53
C GLU A 9 -23.74 28.81 -6.64
N ASP A 10 -24.27 29.38 -5.56
CA ASP A 10 -25.53 30.09 -5.55
C ASP A 10 -25.33 31.44 -4.85
N SER A 11 -25.58 32.53 -5.59
CA SER A 11 -25.53 33.89 -5.06
C SER A 11 -24.21 34.24 -4.36
N GLY A 12 -23.08 33.74 -4.89
CA GLY A 12 -21.74 33.92 -4.32
C GLY A 12 -21.39 32.98 -3.15
N VAL A 13 -22.28 32.07 -2.78
CA VAL A 13 -22.05 31.04 -1.76
C VAL A 13 -21.63 29.74 -2.45
N TYR A 14 -20.45 29.24 -2.10
CA TYR A 14 -19.96 27.94 -2.57
C TYR A 14 -20.33 26.82 -1.59
N ARG A 15 -20.96 25.77 -2.11
CA ARG A 15 -21.23 24.54 -1.37
C ARG A 15 -20.52 23.37 -2.04
N PHE A 16 -19.80 22.57 -1.27
CA PHE A 16 -19.20 21.34 -1.79
C PHE A 16 -20.27 20.30 -2.11
N MET A 17 -20.08 19.67 -3.26
CA MET A 17 -20.95 18.64 -3.79
C MET A 17 -20.42 17.25 -3.38
N PRO A 18 -21.23 16.19 -3.48
CA PRO A 18 -20.81 14.84 -3.10
C PRO A 18 -19.44 14.38 -3.66
N PRO A 19 -19.06 14.70 -4.91
CA PRO A 19 -17.75 14.26 -5.42
C PRO A 19 -16.55 14.90 -4.69
N MET A 20 -16.69 16.11 -4.16
CA MET A 20 -15.65 16.74 -3.34
C MET A 20 -15.48 16.02 -2.00
N HIS A 21 -16.58 15.59 -1.37
CA HIS A 21 -16.52 14.82 -0.13
C HIS A 21 -15.82 13.47 -0.35
N ARG A 22 -16.14 12.76 -1.44
CA ARG A 22 -15.46 11.50 -1.80
C ARG A 22 -13.96 11.69 -2.01
N PHE A 23 -13.56 12.78 -2.68
CA PHE A 23 -12.15 13.10 -2.84
C PHE A 23 -11.48 13.36 -1.49
N LEU A 24 -12.11 14.14 -0.61
CA LEU A 24 -11.58 14.43 0.72
C LEU A 24 -11.46 13.16 1.58
N ASP A 25 -12.44 12.26 1.54
CA ASP A 25 -12.40 10.99 2.26
C ASP A 25 -11.14 10.18 1.89
N VAL A 26 -10.82 10.10 0.59
CA VAL A 26 -9.60 9.42 0.10
C VAL A 26 -8.35 10.13 0.59
N CYS A 27 -8.29 11.46 0.45
CA CYS A 27 -7.13 12.23 0.90
C CYS A 27 -6.89 12.11 2.41
N LEU A 28 -7.96 12.08 3.21
CA LEU A 28 -7.88 11.94 4.66
C LEU A 28 -7.48 10.52 5.05
N SER A 29 -8.00 9.50 4.37
CA SER A 29 -7.61 8.10 4.58
C SER A 29 -6.11 7.89 4.31
N VAL A 30 -5.58 8.38 3.19
CA VAL A 30 -4.14 8.30 2.86
C VAL A 30 -3.28 9.05 3.90
N GLN A 31 -3.75 10.18 4.40
CA GLN A 31 -3.05 10.91 5.46
C GLN A 31 -3.05 10.15 6.78
N GLN A 32 -4.16 9.52 7.15
CA GLN A 32 -4.27 8.69 8.35
C GLN A 32 -3.31 7.50 8.28
N ASP A 33 -3.25 6.81 7.15
CA ASP A 33 -2.36 5.68 6.94
C ASP A 33 -0.88 6.07 7.07
N ARG A 34 -0.48 7.16 6.40
CA ARG A 34 0.88 7.68 6.52
C ARG A 34 1.23 8.08 7.96
N ASN A 35 0.31 8.75 8.65
CA ASN A 35 0.54 9.18 10.03
C ASN A 35 0.64 7.97 10.98
N LEU A 36 -0.14 6.92 10.75
CA LEU A 36 -0.08 5.67 11.50
C LEU A 36 1.26 4.97 11.27
N SER A 37 1.68 4.80 10.02
CA SER A 37 2.97 4.20 9.66
C SER A 37 4.14 4.98 10.29
N ALA A 38 4.11 6.31 10.20
CA ALA A 38 5.10 7.16 10.83
C ALA A 38 5.14 6.96 12.36
N SER A 39 3.98 6.85 13.02
CA SER A 39 3.90 6.57 14.45
C SER A 39 4.45 5.20 14.83
N LEU A 40 4.26 4.17 13.99
CA LEU A 40 4.75 2.81 14.24
C LEU A 40 6.26 2.70 14.04
N HIS A 41 6.81 3.41 13.06
CA HIS A 41 8.23 3.35 12.71
C HIS A 41 9.08 4.49 13.27
N ALA A 42 8.47 5.43 14.03
CA ALA A 42 9.16 6.58 14.60
C ALA A 42 10.37 6.20 15.46
N ASP A 43 10.25 5.12 16.23
CA ASP A 43 11.26 4.67 17.18
C ASP A 43 12.16 3.55 16.62
N LEU A 44 11.96 3.15 15.36
CA LEU A 44 12.80 2.12 14.76
C LEU A 44 14.18 2.72 14.48
N PRO A 45 15.26 2.21 15.09
CA PRO A 45 16.60 2.74 14.83
C PRO A 45 16.94 2.49 13.36
N LEU A 46 16.96 3.56 12.57
CA LEU A 46 17.38 3.49 11.18
C LEU A 46 18.84 3.04 11.17
N GLN A 47 19.13 1.94 10.47
CA GLN A 47 20.51 1.53 10.25
C GLN A 47 21.24 2.65 9.51
N THR A 48 22.39 3.05 10.02
CA THR A 48 23.23 4.06 9.34
C THR A 48 23.71 3.45 8.03
N PRO A 49 23.45 4.08 6.87
CA PRO A 49 23.95 3.59 5.60
C PRO A 49 25.49 3.48 5.65
N VAL A 50 26.02 2.30 5.31
CA VAL A 50 27.46 2.10 5.15
C VAL A 50 27.82 2.46 3.72
N LEU A 51 28.77 3.38 3.54
CA LEU A 51 29.34 3.70 2.24
C LEU A 51 30.20 2.50 1.79
N VAL A 52 29.76 1.82 0.73
CA VAL A 52 30.53 0.77 0.07
C VAL A 52 31.40 1.43 -1.01
N ASP A 53 32.64 0.96 -1.18
CA ASP A 53 33.50 1.42 -2.27
C ASP A 53 32.94 0.97 -3.62
N ASP A 54 33.10 1.77 -4.68
CA ASP A 54 32.52 1.53 -6.02
C ASP A 54 32.98 0.20 -6.66
N GLY A 55 34.00 -0.46 -6.08
CA GLY A 55 34.53 -1.75 -6.51
C GLY A 55 33.87 -3.01 -5.90
N GLU A 56 33.00 -2.87 -4.90
CA GLU A 56 32.35 -3.98 -4.18
C GLU A 56 30.81 -3.90 -4.20
N ILE A 57 30.23 -3.34 -5.26
CA ILE A 57 28.77 -3.33 -5.45
C ILE A 57 28.33 -4.74 -5.88
N GLU A 58 28.10 -5.62 -4.92
CA GLU A 58 27.23 -6.77 -5.16
C GLU A 58 25.80 -6.27 -5.44
N PRO A 59 25.03 -6.93 -6.33
CA PRO A 59 23.71 -6.45 -6.69
C PRO A 59 22.82 -6.43 -5.45
N LEU A 60 22.32 -5.24 -5.08
CA LEU A 60 21.41 -5.00 -3.94
C LEU A 60 20.00 -5.60 -4.15
N MET A 61 19.86 -6.59 -5.03
CA MET A 61 18.59 -7.18 -5.44
C MET A 61 18.73 -8.70 -5.58
N ALA A 62 19.17 -9.37 -4.52
CA ALA A 62 18.60 -10.68 -4.25
C ALA A 62 17.22 -10.41 -3.65
N SER A 63 16.20 -10.32 -4.49
CA SER A 63 14.83 -10.48 -4.00
C SER A 63 14.71 -11.86 -3.34
N ASP A 64 13.80 -11.99 -2.38
CA ASP A 64 13.49 -13.26 -1.69
C ASP A 64 13.19 -14.43 -2.67
N GLU A 65 12.98 -14.11 -3.94
CA GLU A 65 12.87 -14.99 -5.11
C GLU A 65 14.05 -15.95 -5.33
N GLU A 66 15.27 -15.61 -4.88
CA GLU A 66 16.40 -16.55 -4.99
C GLU A 66 16.41 -17.62 -3.88
N LEU A 67 15.56 -17.50 -2.86
CA LEU A 67 15.50 -18.42 -1.72
C LEU A 67 14.33 -19.42 -1.77
N SER A 68 13.37 -19.25 -2.69
CA SER A 68 12.36 -20.29 -2.96
C SER A 68 12.66 -21.03 -4.26
N GLU A 69 12.99 -22.31 -4.16
CA GLU A 69 13.03 -23.22 -5.32
C GLU A 69 11.62 -23.43 -5.93
N GLU A 70 10.58 -22.98 -5.24
CA GLU A 70 9.18 -23.01 -5.66
C GLU A 70 8.82 -21.70 -6.39
N SER A 71 8.24 -21.83 -7.59
CA SER A 71 7.69 -20.70 -8.35
C SER A 71 6.54 -20.05 -7.57
N GLU A 72 6.39 -18.73 -7.64
CA GLU A 72 5.26 -18.03 -7.02
C GLU A 72 3.90 -18.59 -7.43
N GLU A 73 3.80 -19.07 -8.68
CA GLU A 73 2.60 -19.72 -9.21
C GLU A 73 2.27 -21.03 -8.47
N ASP A 74 3.28 -21.84 -8.14
CA ASP A 74 3.10 -23.11 -7.43
C ASP A 74 2.71 -22.87 -5.96
N ALA A 75 3.35 -21.90 -5.31
CA ALA A 75 2.99 -21.49 -3.95
C ALA A 75 1.54 -21.01 -3.85
N LEU A 76 1.08 -20.23 -4.84
CA LEU A 76 -0.30 -19.76 -4.92
C LEU A 76 -1.28 -20.91 -5.19
N ALA A 77 -0.96 -21.81 -6.12
CA ALA A 77 -1.80 -22.97 -6.43
C ALA A 77 -2.01 -23.87 -5.21
N ARG A 78 -0.97 -24.06 -4.41
CA ARG A 78 -1.04 -24.80 -3.15
C ARG A 78 -1.95 -24.13 -2.13
N ALA A 79 -1.79 -22.83 -1.92
CA ALA A 79 -2.59 -22.08 -0.95
C ALA A 79 -4.10 -22.17 -1.27
N ILE A 80 -4.46 -22.08 -2.55
CA ILE A 80 -5.85 -22.21 -3.02
C ILE A 80 -6.39 -23.63 -2.79
N ALA A 81 -5.58 -24.66 -3.08
CA ALA A 81 -5.99 -26.04 -2.87
C ALA A 81 -6.21 -26.38 -1.38
N GLU A 82 -5.34 -25.88 -0.50
CA GLU A 82 -5.48 -26.03 0.95
C GLU A 82 -6.75 -25.34 1.47
N GLU A 83 -7.06 -24.13 1.00
CA GLU A 83 -8.30 -23.42 1.36
C GLU A 83 -9.55 -24.21 0.94
N HIS A 84 -9.57 -24.73 -0.29
CA HIS A 84 -10.71 -25.48 -0.81
C HIS A 84 -10.93 -26.78 -0.04
N ALA A 85 -9.86 -27.51 0.29
CA ALA A 85 -9.94 -28.73 1.09
C ALA A 85 -10.46 -28.47 2.52
N GLN A 86 -10.07 -27.34 3.11
CA GLN A 86 -10.56 -26.93 4.42
C GLN A 86 -12.06 -26.61 4.39
N GLN A 87 -12.52 -25.88 3.37
CA GLN A 87 -13.94 -25.57 3.17
C GLN A 87 -14.80 -26.82 2.96
N GLU A 88 -14.29 -27.82 2.24
CA GLU A 88 -14.98 -29.10 2.05
C GLU A 88 -15.02 -29.95 3.33
N ALA A 89 -14.00 -29.87 4.19
CA ALA A 89 -13.97 -30.60 5.46
C ALA A 89 -14.88 -29.96 6.53
N ASP A 90 -15.08 -28.65 6.46
CA ASP A 90 -15.91 -27.88 7.40
C ASP A 90 -17.41 -27.81 6.98
N ALA A 91 -17.79 -28.39 5.83
CA ALA A 91 -19.15 -28.46 5.28
C ALA A 91 -19.87 -29.79 5.60
#